data_AF-A0A6B3AGB3-F1
#
_entry.id   AF-A0A6B3AGB3-F1
#
_cell.length_a   1.000
_cell.length_b   1.000
_cell.length_c   1.000
_cell.angle_alpha   90.00
_cell.angle_beta   90.00
_cell.angle_gamma   90.00
#
_symmetry.space_group_name_H-M   'P 1'
#
loop_
_entity.id
_entity.type
_entity.pdbx_description
1 polymer ?
#
loop_
_entity_poly.entity_id
_entity_poly.type
_entity_poly.pdbx_seq_one_letter_code
_entity_poly.pdbx_strand_id
1 'polypeptide(L)' 'EYLAALDADPTGATMRRIADKAQRLCRALENTHAITVARLHGKVVGAGLALAAYCDLRVGADTCRFRMPEVGLGL' A
#
# COMPACT_ATOMS: atom_id res chain seq x y z
N GLU A 1 -0.48 17.30 4.11
CA GLU A 1 -1.07 16.13 4.80
C GLU A 1 -0.05 15.30 5.56
N TYR A 2 1.00 14.75 4.92
CA TYR A 2 1.94 13.85 5.61
C TYR A 2 2.71 14.50 6.78
N LEU A 3 3.16 15.75 6.63
CA LEU A 3 3.81 16.53 7.70
C LEU A 3 2.88 16.77 8.89
N ALA A 4 1.61 17.12 8.64
CA ALA A 4 0.61 17.29 9.68
C ALA A 4 0.27 15.97 10.40
N ALA A 5 0.35 14.84 9.70
CA ALA A 5 0.17 13.52 10.30
C ALA A 5 1.37 13.10 11.18
N LEU A 6 2.58 13.54 10.84
CA LEU A 6 3.78 13.33 11.65
C LEU A 6 3.76 14.19 12.92
N ASP A 7 3.31 15.45 12.83
CA ASP A 7 3.13 16.33 14.00
C ASP A 7 2.06 15.78 14.96
N ALA A 8 1.03 15.11 14.44
CA ALA A 8 -0.02 14.49 15.23
C ALA A 8 0.40 13.17 15.93
N ASP A 9 1.46 12.52 15.45
CA ASP A 9 2.03 11.31 16.06
C ASP A 9 3.57 11.36 16.05
N PRO A 10 4.17 12.17 16.94
CA PRO A 10 5.63 12.35 17.00
C PRO A 10 6.38 11.05 17.38
N THR A 11 5.68 10.07 17.97
CA THR A 11 6.26 8.75 18.29
C THR A 11 6.23 7.79 17.11
N GLY A 12 5.44 8.07 16.07
CA GLY A 12 5.19 7.18 14.94
C GLY A 12 4.51 5.86 15.32
N ALA A 13 3.90 5.76 16.51
CA ALA A 13 3.33 4.51 17.01
C ALA A 13 2.12 4.05 16.19
N THR A 14 1.32 4.99 15.71
CA THR A 14 0.17 4.77 14.83
C THR A 14 0.64 4.29 13.46
N MET A 15 1.68 4.92 12.90
CA MET A 15 2.26 4.50 11.62
C MET A 15 2.86 3.09 11.71
N ARG A 16 3.58 2.76 12.79
CA ARG A 16 4.06 1.39 13.04
C ARG A 16 2.92 0.38 13.10
N ARG A 17 1.84 0.66 13.84
CA ARG A 17 0.67 -0.24 13.91
C ARG A 17 0.00 -0.46 12.56
N ILE A 18 -0.05 0.58 11.72
CA ILE A 18 -0.59 0.47 10.35
C ILE A 18 0.33 -0.38 9.49
N ALA A 19 1.65 -0.15 9.56
CA ALA A 19 2.65 -0.95 8.85
C ALA A 19 2.60 -2.43 9.27
N ASP A 20 2.52 -2.73 10.56
CA ASP A 20 2.40 -4.10 11.08
C ASP A 20 1.14 -4.79 10.55
N LYS A 21 0.00 -4.08 10.52
CA LYS A 21 -1.25 -4.60 9.94
C LYS A 21 -1.12 -4.84 8.45
N ALA A 22 -0.51 -3.91 7.71
CA ALA A 22 -0.27 -4.06 6.27
C ALA A 22 0.63 -5.27 5.99
N GLN A 23 1.71 -5.44 6.78
CA GLN A 23 2.61 -6.58 6.62
C GLN A 23 1.92 -7.91 6.93
N ARG A 24 1.06 -7.96 7.95
CA ARG A 24 0.22 -9.14 8.22
C ARG A 24 -0.74 -9.45 7.07
N LEU A 25 -1.34 -8.43 6.47
CA LEU A 25 -2.21 -8.59 5.31
C LEU A 25 -1.42 -9.13 4.10
N CYS A 26 -0.27 -8.54 3.78
CA CYS A 26 0.56 -8.99 2.66
C CYS A 26 1.01 -10.45 2.85
N ARG A 27 1.43 -10.82 4.08
CA ARG A 27 1.75 -12.22 4.39
C ARG A 27 0.55 -13.15 4.25
N ALA A 28 -0.64 -12.71 4.62
CA ALA A 28 -1.84 -13.52 4.44
C ALA A 28 -2.20 -13.71 2.96
N LEU A 29 -1.99 -12.69 2.13
CA LEU A 29 -2.18 -12.77 0.68
C LEU A 29 -1.14 -13.71 0.03
N GLU A 30 0.11 -13.65 0.47
CA GLU A 30 1.18 -14.52 -0.04
C GLU A 30 0.98 -16.00 0.34
N ASN A 31 0.44 -16.27 1.53
CA ASN A 31 0.25 -17.64 2.03
C ASN A 31 -1.15 -18.20 1.78
N THR A 32 -2.03 -17.48 1.08
CA THR A 32 -3.36 -17.99 0.78
C THR A 32 -3.33 -18.96 -0.39
N HIS A 33 -4.21 -19.96 -0.38
CA HIS A 33 -4.40 -20.86 -1.52
C HIS A 33 -5.31 -20.26 -2.61
N ALA A 34 -5.97 -19.14 -2.32
CA ALA A 34 -6.83 -18.45 -3.28
C ALA A 34 -6.00 -17.58 -4.23
N ILE A 35 -6.29 -17.65 -5.53
CA ILE A 35 -5.68 -16.75 -6.51
C ILE A 35 -6.26 -15.34 -6.33
N THR A 36 -5.36 -14.37 -6.13
CA THR A 36 -5.71 -12.98 -5.85
C THR A 36 -5.57 -12.10 -7.09
N VAL A 37 -6.59 -11.30 -7.38
CA VAL A 37 -6.64 -10.44 -8.57
C VAL A 37 -6.87 -8.99 -8.17
N ALA A 38 -5.90 -8.12 -8.46
CA ALA A 38 -6.00 -6.69 -8.25
C ALA A 38 -6.57 -5.99 -9.49
N ARG A 39 -7.76 -5.39 -9.36
CA ARG A 39 -8.40 -4.61 -10.42
C ARG A 39 -8.13 -3.11 -10.21
N LEU A 40 -7.25 -2.54 -11.02
CA LEU A 40 -6.66 -1.23 -10.84
C LEU A 40 -7.34 -0.21 -11.76
N HIS A 41 -7.75 0.93 -11.20
CA HIS A 41 -8.38 2.02 -11.96
C HIS A 41 -7.96 3.37 -11.38
N GLY A 42 -7.75 4.37 -12.24
CA GLY A 42 -7.40 5.72 -11.81
C GLY A 42 -6.06 5.77 -11.08
N LYS A 43 -6.00 6.46 -9.93
CA LYS A 43 -4.75 6.68 -9.21
C LYS A 43 -4.52 5.56 -8.19
N VAL A 44 -3.46 4.77 -8.39
CA VAL A 44 -3.03 3.71 -7.47
C VAL A 44 -1.72 4.16 -6.84
N VAL A 45 -1.80 4.61 -5.59
CA VAL A 45 -0.71 5.36 -4.95
C VAL A 45 -0.35 4.73 -3.60
N GLY A 46 0.94 4.67 -3.30
CA GLY A 46 1.46 4.30 -1.99
C GLY A 46 1.11 2.89 -1.54
N ALA A 47 0.53 2.75 -0.33
CA ALA A 47 0.10 1.45 0.21
C ALA A 47 -0.84 0.67 -0.72
N GLY A 48 -1.68 1.34 -1.52
CA GLY A 48 -2.54 0.68 -2.51
C GLY A 48 -1.75 0.06 -3.67
N LEU A 49 -0.63 0.69 -4.07
CA LEU A 49 0.30 0.14 -5.05
C LEU A 49 1.08 -1.04 -4.47
N ALA A 50 1.52 -0.93 -3.20
CA ALA A 50 2.19 -2.02 -2.50
C ALA A 50 1.27 -3.25 -2.39
N LEU A 51 0.01 -3.06 -1.99
CA LEU A 51 -0.97 -4.15 -1.89
C LEU A 51 -1.20 -4.85 -3.23
N ALA A 52 -1.39 -4.07 -4.31
CA ALA A 52 -1.56 -4.61 -5.65
C ALA A 52 -0.35 -5.44 -6.10
N ALA A 53 0.86 -5.10 -5.65
CA ALA A 53 2.08 -5.84 -5.94
C ALA A 53 2.14 -7.22 -5.26
N TYR A 54 1.39 -7.43 -4.18
CA TYR A 54 1.28 -8.73 -3.49
C TYR A 54 0.16 -9.63 -4.05
N CYS A 55 -0.70 -9.15 -4.95
CA CYS A 55 -1.72 -9.99 -5.59
C CYS A 55 -1.15 -10.79 -6.76
N ASP A 56 -1.62 -12.00 -7.08
CA ASP A 56 -1.09 -12.83 -8.16
C ASP A 56 -1.23 -12.17 -9.55
N LEU A 57 -2.42 -11.62 -9.84
CA LEU A 57 -2.72 -10.97 -11.11
C LEU A 57 -3.07 -9.51 -10.90
N ARG A 58 -2.61 -8.64 -11.81
CA ARG A 58 -2.93 -7.20 -11.80
C ARG A 58 -3.51 -6.80 -13.15
N VAL A 59 -4.74 -6.29 -13.13
CA VAL A 59 -5.47 -5.84 -14.32
C VAL A 59 -5.73 -4.35 -14.17
N GLY A 60 -5.04 -3.54 -14.97
CA GLY A 60 -5.16 -2.08 -14.94
C GLY A 60 -5.96 -1.54 -16.12
N ALA A 61 -6.82 -0.56 -15.84
CA ALA A 61 -7.41 0.29 -16.86
C ALA A 61 -6.35 1.24 -17.48
N ASP A 62 -6.54 1.66 -18.73
CA ASP A 62 -5.61 2.55 -19.46
C ASP A 62 -5.42 3.92 -18.77
N THR A 63 -6.40 4.29 -17.94
CA THR A 63 -6.40 5.51 -17.11
C THR A 63 -5.58 5.37 -15.84
N CYS A 64 -4.97 4.20 -15.58
CA CYS A 64 -4.19 3.96 -14.39
C CYS A 64 -2.96 4.86 -14.31
N ARG A 65 -2.69 5.35 -13.10
CA ARG A 65 -1.46 6.07 -12.75
C ARG A 65 -0.93 5.51 -11.44
N PHE A 66 0.28 4.98 -11.51
CA PHE A 66 0.99 4.40 -10.37
C PHE A 66 1.99 5.41 -9.80
N ARG A 67 2.01 5.58 -8.48
CA ARG A 67 3.00 6.45 -7.82
C ARG A 67 3.33 5.92 -6.44
N MET A 68 4.60 5.93 -6.08
CA MET A 68 5.06 5.65 -4.71
C MET A 68 5.67 6.94 -4.13
N PRO A 69 4.84 7.82 -3.53
CA PRO A 69 5.32 9.08 -2.95
C PRO A 69 6.24 8.88 -1.74
N GLU A 70 6.13 7.73 -1.06
CA GLU A 70 6.91 7.38 0.14
C GLU A 70 8.42 7.41 -0.13
N VAL A 71 8.86 6.99 -1.33
CA VAL A 71 10.28 7.07 -1.73
C VAL A 71 10.79 8.51 -1.71
N GLY A 72 9.96 9.47 -2.17
CA GLY A 72 10.30 10.89 -2.14
C GLY A 72 10.28 11.50 -0.74
N LEU A 73 9.71 10.79 0.24
CA LEU A 73 9.66 11.18 1.65
C LEU A 73 10.74 10.47 2.49
N GLY A 74 11.54 9.58 1.90
CA GLY A 74 12.62 8.86 2.57
C GLY A 74 12.15 7.77 3.54
N LEU A 75 10.97 7.20 3.29
CA LEU A 75 10.37 6.11 4.06
C LEU A 75 10.67 4.74 3.44
#